data_AF-A0A926TH55-F1
#
_entry.id   AF-A0A926TH55-F1
#
_cell.length_a   1.000
_cell.length_b   1.000
_cell.length_c   1.000
_cell.angle_alpha   90.00
_cell.angle_beta   90.00
_cell.angle_gamma   90.00
#
_symmetry.space_group_name_H-M   'P 1'
#
loop_
_entity.id
_entity.type
_entity.pdbx_description
1 polymer ?
#
loop_
_entity_poly.entity_id
_entity_poly.type
_entity_poly.pdbx_seq_one_letter_code
_entity_poly.pdbx_strand_id
1 'polypeptide(L)'
;MDPVTIATIVLTILATKATEKVGEKIGEGALAEGKKLLGLLQRKSPETVKRLEAATDPNVIDAEVVEEVRRVSVQEPEVKAAVDATAMAVQQQPGGIVNFGKMNIANTGFVQTQNNTFI
;
A
#
# COMPACT_ATOMS: atom_id res chain seq x y z
N MET A 1 7.50 -4.12 11.18
CA MET A 1 6.57 -4.17 10.03
C MET A 1 7.42 -4.01 8.78
N ASP A 2 7.17 -4.79 7.73
CA ASP A 2 7.97 -4.75 6.49
C ASP A 2 7.73 -3.43 5.73
N PRO A 3 8.75 -2.86 5.05
CA PRO A 3 8.61 -1.58 4.35
C PRO A 3 7.56 -1.60 3.23
N VAL A 4 7.37 -2.74 2.55
CA VAL A 4 6.32 -2.88 1.54
C VAL A 4 4.96 -2.75 2.21
N THR A 5 4.75 -3.44 3.33
CA THR A 5 3.50 -3.32 4.10
C THR A 5 3.21 -1.87 4.48
N ILE A 6 4.19 -1.16 5.07
CA ILE A 6 4.03 0.24 5.46
C ILE A 6 3.63 1.11 4.26
N ALA A 7 4.33 0.97 3.14
CA ALA A 7 4.05 1.71 1.93
C ALA A 7 2.66 1.37 1.36
N THR A 8 2.27 0.10 1.34
CA THR A 8 0.92 -0.33 0.93
C THR A 8 -0.15 0.30 1.80
N ILE A 9 0.09 0.48 3.11
CA ILE A 9 -0.86 1.17 3.98
C ILE A 9 -1.09 2.61 3.52
N VAL A 10 0.01 3.34 3.32
CA VAL A 10 -0.04 4.73 2.86
C VAL A 10 -0.75 4.81 1.50
N LEU A 11 -0.47 3.86 0.61
CA LEU A 11 -1.13 3.75 -0.68
C LEU A 11 -2.63 3.49 -0.56
N THR A 12 -3.08 2.58 0.31
CA THR A 12 -4.51 2.31 0.53
C THR A 12 -5.20 3.57 1.01
N ILE A 13 -4.59 4.30 1.93
CA ILE A 13 -5.17 5.53 2.48
C ILE A 13 -5.25 6.64 1.42
N LEU A 14 -4.23 6.76 0.56
CA LEU A 14 -4.21 7.68 -0.56
C LEU A 14 -5.26 7.31 -1.63
N ALA A 15 -5.36 6.02 -1.96
CA ALA A 15 -6.26 5.49 -2.99
C ALA A 15 -7.72 5.57 -2.58
N THR A 16 -8.05 5.15 -1.35
CA THR A 16 -9.41 5.25 -0.77
C THR A 16 -9.82 6.69 -0.44
N LYS A 17 -8.93 7.67 -0.65
CA LYS A 17 -9.11 9.07 -0.26
C LYS A 17 -9.40 9.25 1.24
N ALA A 18 -9.09 8.25 2.06
CA ALA A 18 -9.19 8.32 3.52
C ALA A 18 -8.13 9.25 4.14
N THR A 19 -7.33 9.94 3.32
CA THR A 19 -6.36 10.96 3.72
C THR A 19 -6.96 12.10 4.54
N GLU A 20 -8.24 12.42 4.39
CA GLU A 20 -8.87 13.48 5.18
C GLU A 20 -8.98 13.12 6.67
N LYS A 21 -9.09 11.81 6.99
CA LYS A 21 -9.17 11.32 8.37
C LYS A 21 -7.84 10.80 8.91
N VAL A 22 -6.99 10.27 8.03
CA VAL A 22 -5.75 9.58 8.43
C VAL A 22 -4.50 10.35 8.02
N GLY A 23 -4.60 11.34 7.13
CA GLY A 23 -3.47 12.14 6.66
C GLY A 23 -2.79 12.93 7.78
N GLU A 24 -3.54 13.36 8.80
CA GLU A 24 -3.02 14.01 10.01
C GLU A 24 -2.07 13.09 10.81
N LYS A 25 -2.20 11.76 10.63
CA LYS A 25 -1.39 10.73 11.31
C LYS A 25 -0.22 10.23 10.48
N ILE A 26 -0.33 10.29 9.15
CA ILE A 26 0.69 9.82 8.22
C ILE A 26 1.70 10.91 7.91
N GLY A 27 1.36 12.18 8.14
CA GLY A 27 2.22 13.36 7.97
C GLY A 27 2.69 13.61 6.54
N GLU A 28 3.12 14.83 6.31
CA GLU A 28 3.26 15.38 4.96
C GLU A 28 4.38 14.71 4.15
N GLY A 29 5.46 14.29 4.82
CA GLY A 29 6.59 13.60 4.18
C GLY A 29 6.18 12.25 3.61
N ALA A 30 5.51 11.40 4.41
CA ALA A 30 5.06 10.11 3.93
C ALA A 30 3.90 10.20 2.94
N LEU A 31 3.02 11.20 3.06
CA LEU A 31 2.00 11.46 2.05
C LEU A 31 2.61 11.90 0.71
N ALA A 32 3.65 12.72 0.71
CA ALA A 32 4.33 13.15 -0.51
C ALA A 32 5.02 11.97 -1.22
N GLU A 33 5.78 11.17 -0.49
CA GLU A 33 6.44 9.97 -1.03
C GLU A 33 5.40 8.90 -1.45
N GLY A 34 4.34 8.72 -0.65
CA GLY A 34 3.24 7.83 -0.99
C GLY A 34 2.51 8.25 -2.26
N LYS A 35 2.30 9.54 -2.51
CA LYS A 35 1.72 10.04 -3.78
C LYS A 35 2.62 9.76 -4.97
N LYS A 36 3.95 9.90 -4.82
CA LYS A 36 4.90 9.51 -5.86
C LYS A 36 4.81 8.02 -6.16
N LEU A 37 4.80 7.19 -5.11
CA LEU A 37 4.66 5.74 -5.23
C LEU A 37 3.34 5.35 -5.91
N LEU A 38 2.23 5.99 -5.53
CA LEU A 38 0.92 5.77 -6.16
C LEU A 38 0.94 6.13 -7.63
N GLY A 39 1.56 7.26 -8.00
CA GLY A 39 1.74 7.65 -9.40
C GLY A 39 2.59 6.67 -10.19
N LEU A 40 3.65 6.11 -9.59
CA LEU A 40 4.45 5.06 -10.22
C LEU A 40 3.65 3.77 -10.42
N LEU A 41 2.92 3.32 -9.40
CA LEU A 41 2.04 2.16 -9.49
C LEU A 41 0.93 2.37 -10.50
N GLN A 42 0.34 3.55 -10.60
CA GLN A 42 -0.70 3.83 -11.60
C GLN A 42 -0.16 3.68 -13.03
N ARG A 43 1.11 3.99 -13.26
CA ARG A 43 1.75 3.88 -14.59
C ARG A 43 2.23 2.46 -14.89
N LYS A 44 2.75 1.75 -13.88
CA LYS A 44 3.40 0.44 -14.04
C LYS A 44 2.45 -0.74 -13.77
N SER A 45 1.52 -0.56 -12.84
CA SER A 45 0.53 -1.55 -12.39
C SER A 45 -0.80 -0.89 -12.01
N PRO A 46 -1.57 -0.37 -13.00
CA PRO A 46 -2.84 0.30 -12.74
C PRO A 46 -3.88 -0.61 -12.07
N GLU A 47 -3.78 -1.93 -12.25
CA GLU A 47 -4.66 -2.90 -11.58
C GLU A 47 -4.47 -2.94 -10.07
N THR A 48 -3.22 -2.81 -9.60
CA THR A 48 -2.91 -2.72 -8.17
C THR A 48 -3.54 -1.49 -7.55
N VAL A 49 -3.53 -0.35 -8.26
CA VAL A 49 -4.18 0.89 -7.80
C VAL A 49 -5.69 0.70 -7.70
N LYS A 50 -6.34 0.10 -8.70
CA LYS A 50 -7.78 -0.20 -8.63
C LYS A 50 -8.14 -1.08 -7.44
N ARG A 51 -7.30 -2.06 -7.10
CA ARG A 51 -7.52 -2.91 -5.91
C ARG A 51 -7.36 -2.12 -4.61
N LEU A 52 -6.40 -1.21 -4.55
CA LEU A 52 -6.25 -0.28 -3.42
C LEU A 52 -7.48 0.64 -3.28
N GLU A 53 -8.04 1.12 -4.38
CA GLU A 53 -9.26 1.96 -4.40
C GLU A 53 -10.52 1.16 -4.02
N ALA A 54 -10.56 -0.14 -4.32
CA ALA A 54 -11.66 -1.03 -3.96
C ALA A 54 -11.69 -1.39 -2.48
N ALA A 55 -10.64 -1.08 -1.72
CA ALA A 55 -10.60 -1.31 -0.28
C ALA A 55 -11.71 -0.50 0.41
N THR A 56 -12.70 -1.21 0.97
CA THR A 56 -13.86 -0.58 1.62
C THR A 56 -13.54 -0.11 3.03
N ASP A 57 -12.56 -0.74 3.69
CA ASP A 57 -12.07 -0.33 5.01
C ASP A 57 -10.60 0.12 4.90
N PRO A 58 -10.28 1.39 5.21
CA PRO A 58 -8.92 1.90 5.15
C PRO A 58 -8.01 1.31 6.24
N ASN A 59 -8.54 0.56 7.21
CA ASN A 59 -7.81 -0.16 8.25
C ASN A 59 -7.66 -1.66 7.96
N VAL A 60 -8.14 -2.12 6.81
CA VAL A 60 -7.97 -3.50 6.36
C VAL A 60 -7.26 -3.47 5.01
N ILE A 61 -6.07 -4.03 4.96
CA ILE A 61 -5.32 -4.15 3.71
C ILE A 61 -5.39 -5.59 3.26
N ASP A 62 -5.73 -5.76 1.98
CA ASP A 62 -5.69 -7.05 1.32
C ASP A 62 -4.25 -7.56 1.22
N ALA A 63 -4.00 -8.75 1.75
CA ALA A 63 -2.68 -9.39 1.67
C ALA A 63 -2.21 -9.55 0.21
N GLU A 64 -3.14 -9.78 -0.72
CA GLU A 64 -2.85 -9.92 -2.15
C GLU A 64 -2.32 -8.60 -2.74
N VAL A 65 -2.82 -7.46 -2.26
CA VAL A 65 -2.35 -6.13 -2.68
C VAL A 65 -0.93 -5.87 -2.15
N VAL A 66 -0.64 -6.26 -0.91
CA VAL A 66 0.74 -6.16 -0.36
C VAL A 66 1.71 -6.97 -1.19
N GLU A 67 1.35 -8.21 -1.54
CA GLU A 67 2.18 -9.09 -2.37
C GLU A 67 2.33 -8.56 -3.80
N GLU A 68 1.31 -7.91 -4.36
CA GLU A 68 1.43 -7.30 -5.67
C GLU A 68 2.35 -6.08 -5.68
N VAL A 69 2.24 -5.19 -4.67
CA VAL A 69 3.20 -4.09 -4.50
C VAL A 69 4.62 -4.65 -4.29
N ARG A 70 4.79 -5.75 -3.54
CA ARG A 70 6.07 -6.46 -3.40
C ARG A 70 6.57 -6.93 -4.76
N ARG A 71 5.74 -7.58 -5.55
CA ARG A 71 6.10 -8.12 -6.86
C ARG A 71 6.49 -7.01 -7.84
N VAL A 72 5.76 -5.89 -7.86
CA VAL A 72 6.08 -4.75 -8.72
C VAL A 72 7.36 -4.07 -8.26
N SER A 73 7.57 -3.90 -6.95
CA SER A 73 8.83 -3.34 -6.43
C SER A 73 10.05 -4.21 -6.73
N VAL A 74 9.93 -5.54 -6.74
CA VAL A 74 11.05 -6.42 -7.14
C VAL A 74 11.40 -6.27 -8.63
N GLN A 75 10.39 -6.06 -9.49
CA GLN A 75 10.60 -5.92 -10.93
C GLN A 75 11.03 -4.50 -11.32
N GLU A 76 10.53 -3.49 -10.63
CA GLU A 76 10.73 -2.07 -10.95
C GLU A 76 11.56 -1.40 -9.84
N PRO A 77 12.85 -1.11 -10.08
CA PRO A 77 13.73 -0.52 -9.06
C PRO A 77 13.25 0.87 -8.62
N GLU A 78 12.59 1.61 -9.50
CA GLU A 78 11.96 2.90 -9.17
C GLU A 78 10.83 2.74 -8.14
N VAL A 79 10.00 1.70 -8.29
CA VAL A 79 8.92 1.39 -7.34
C VAL A 79 9.51 0.94 -6.02
N LYS A 80 10.58 0.12 -6.03
CA LYS A 80 11.30 -0.26 -4.81
C LYS A 80 11.85 0.94 -4.05
N ALA A 81 12.49 1.88 -4.74
CA ALA A 81 13.02 3.09 -4.12
C ALA A 81 11.90 3.92 -3.49
N ALA A 82 10.76 4.06 -4.19
CA ALA A 82 9.61 4.80 -3.67
C ALA A 82 8.91 4.09 -2.50
N VAL A 83 8.86 2.75 -2.48
CA VAL A 83 8.40 1.96 -1.33
C VAL A 83 9.28 2.22 -0.11
N ASP A 84 10.59 2.13 -0.28
CA ASP A 84 11.54 2.33 0.81
C ASP A 84 11.47 3.76 1.35
N ALA A 85 11.45 4.76 0.46
CA ALA A 85 11.30 6.16 0.83
C ALA A 85 9.98 6.44 1.58
N THR A 86 8.87 5.85 1.13
CA THR A 86 7.57 5.97 1.82
C THR A 86 7.63 5.35 3.22
N ALA A 87 8.19 4.14 3.33
CA ALA A 87 8.33 3.45 4.61
C ALA A 87 9.27 4.20 5.57
N MET A 88 10.36 4.77 5.06
CA MET A 88 11.28 5.60 5.84
C MET A 88 10.58 6.87 6.31
N ALA A 89 9.85 7.57 5.45
CA ALA A 89 9.13 8.79 5.81
C ALA A 89 8.10 8.54 6.93
N VAL A 90 7.40 7.39 6.89
CA VAL A 90 6.50 6.95 7.97
C VAL A 90 7.27 6.69 9.27
N GLN A 91 8.42 6.02 9.19
CA GLN A 91 9.21 5.66 10.37
C GLN A 91 9.86 6.87 11.03
N GLN A 92 10.27 7.86 10.24
CA GLN A 92 10.86 9.11 10.71
C GLN A 92 9.83 10.04 11.37
N GLN A 93 8.54 9.71 11.29
CA GLN A 93 7.50 10.51 11.89
C GLN A 93 7.20 10.09 13.34
N PRO A 94 7.19 11.06 14.27
CA PRO A 94 6.81 10.79 15.65
C PRO A 94 5.36 10.31 15.72
N GLY A 95 5.15 9.07 16.16
CA GLY A 95 3.83 8.45 16.30
C GLY A 95 3.28 7.73 15.06
N GLY A 96 3.95 7.78 13.91
CA GLY A 96 3.51 7.13 12.68
C GLY A 96 3.34 5.61 12.85
N ILE A 97 4.41 4.93 13.26
CA ILE A 97 4.45 3.46 13.40
C ILE A 97 3.36 2.92 14.36
N VAL A 98 3.01 3.69 15.41
CA VAL A 98 2.05 3.27 16.44
C VAL A 98 0.61 3.17 15.88
N ASN A 99 0.24 4.01 14.92
CA ASN A 99 -1.07 3.96 14.28
C ASN A 99 -1.14 2.91 13.17
N PHE A 100 -0.04 2.69 12.42
CA PHE A 100 0.03 1.62 11.42
C PHE A 100 -0.01 0.22 12.05
N GLY A 101 0.51 0.06 13.27
CA GLY A 101 0.42 -1.21 14.01
C GLY A 101 -1.00 -1.67 14.36
N LYS A 102 -1.99 -0.79 14.25
CA LYS A 102 -3.42 -1.11 14.45
C LYS A 102 -4.12 -1.56 13.17
N MET A 103 -3.43 -1.52 12.03
CA MET A 103 -4.00 -1.91 10.77
C MET A 103 -3.96 -3.43 10.60
N ASN A 104 -5.09 -4.02 10.19
CA ASN A 104 -5.19 -5.45 9.97
C ASN A 104 -4.81 -5.77 8.52
N ILE A 105 -3.93 -6.75 8.34
CA ILE A 105 -3.68 -7.35 7.04
C ILE A 105 -4.58 -8.58 6.98
N ALA A 106 -5.61 -8.52 6.17
CA ALA A 106 -6.52 -9.63 5.97
C ALA A 106 -6.25 -10.24 4.60
N ASN A 107 -6.26 -11.57 4.52
CA ASN A 107 -6.41 -12.22 3.23
C ASN A 107 -7.90 -12.19 2.88
N THR A 108 -8.37 -11.07 2.35
CA THR A 108 -9.80 -10.85 2.07
C THR A 108 -10.29 -11.63 0.87
N GLY A 109 -9.41 -12.43 0.23
CA GLY A 109 -9.82 -13.44 -0.73
C GLY A 109 -10.67 -12.81 -1.82
N PHE A 110 -10.11 -11.85 -2.56
CA PHE A 110 -10.57 -11.70 -3.94
C PHE A 110 -10.32 -13.05 -4.58
N VAL A 111 -11.40 -13.83 -4.76
CA VAL A 111 -11.36 -15.09 -5.48
C VAL A 111 -10.99 -14.74 -6.92
N GLN A 112 -9.69 -14.59 -7.20
CA GLN A 112 -9.19 -15.03 -8.47
C GLN A 112 -9.43 -16.53 -8.45
N THR A 113 -10.50 -16.96 -9.12
CA THR A 113 -10.73 -18.34 -9.49
C THR A 113 -9.41 -18.91 -9.97
N GLN A 114 -8.71 -19.62 -9.09
CA GLN A 114 -7.64 -20.51 -9.48
C GLN A 114 -8.35 -21.60 -10.27
N ASN A 115 -8.44 -21.41 -11.58
CA ASN A 115 -8.71 -22.49 -12.50
C ASN A 115 -7.52 -23.44 -12.43
N ASN A 116 -7.47 -24.24 -11.36
CA ASN A 116 -6.74 -25.49 -11.38
C ASN A 116 -7.47 -26.39 -12.37
N THR A 117 -7.07 -26.33 -13.63
CA THR A 117 -7.32 -27.40 -14.59
C THR A 117 -6.52 -28.61 -14.13
N PHE A 118 -7.18 -29.50 -13.39
CA PHE A 118 -6.68 -30.84 -13.19
C PHE A 118 -6.83 -31.59 -14.52
N ILE A 119 -5.69 -31.92 -15.12
CA ILE A 119 -5.56 -32.90 -16.20
C ILE A 119 -5.95 -34.30 -15.74
#